data_AF-A0A8B6LSG5-F1
#
_entry.id   AF-A0A8B6LSG5-F1
#
_cell.length_a   1.000
_cell.length_b   1.000
_cell.length_c   1.000
_cell.angle_alpha   90.00
_cell.angle_beta   90.00
_cell.angle_gamma   90.00
#
_symmetry.space_group_name_H-M   'P 1'
#
loop_
_entity.id
_entity.type
_entity.pdbx_description
1 polymer ?
#
loop_
_entity_poly.entity_id
_entity_poly.type
_entity_poly.pdbx_seq_one_letter_code
_entity_poly.pdbx_strand_id
1 'polypeptide(L)'
;MDDAFACIATLSGKSLEEVNRAAVALGYPAQGPAYPTEILMAKLLMSLGNLVATHYKDFESIAALPEVAILFIDWDEEMDTGRTVIWHRVRKTDLQPAFSYVIDPASWIAEGRHLHTDIDSLTISWFMEITAPSADRTTSKLGRRS
;
A
#
# COMPACT_ATOMS: atom_id res chain seq x y z
N MET A 1 -12.74 -11.80 -0.41
CA MET A 1 -11.78 -11.16 -1.32
C MET A 1 -10.94 -10.25 -0.46
N ASP A 2 -9.62 -10.34 -0.62
CA ASP A 2 -8.65 -9.79 0.33
C ASP A 2 -8.49 -8.27 0.14
N ASP A 3 -8.52 -7.51 1.24
CA ASP A 3 -8.34 -6.06 1.23
C ASP A 3 -6.94 -5.66 0.76
N ALA A 4 -5.94 -6.54 0.92
CA ALA A 4 -4.58 -6.30 0.47
C ALA A 4 -4.51 -6.31 -1.06
N PHE A 5 -5.28 -7.19 -1.71
CA PHE A 5 -5.37 -7.22 -3.17
C PHE A 5 -6.09 -5.98 -3.71
N ALA A 6 -7.08 -5.46 -2.99
CA ALA A 6 -7.71 -4.19 -3.33
C ALA A 6 -6.73 -3.02 -3.18
N CYS A 7 -5.95 -2.98 -2.11
CA CYS A 7 -4.89 -1.98 -1.95
C CYS A 7 -3.89 -2.02 -3.12
N ILE A 8 -3.44 -3.23 -3.50
CA ILE A 8 -2.52 -3.43 -4.62
C ILE A 8 -3.16 -3.00 -5.94
N ALA A 9 -4.43 -3.34 -6.18
CA ALA A 9 -5.18 -2.95 -7.37
C ALA A 9 -5.23 -1.42 -7.51
N THR A 10 -5.58 -0.72 -6.42
CA THR A 10 -5.61 0.75 -6.38
C THR A 10 -4.23 1.37 -6.64
N LEU A 11 -3.18 0.88 -5.97
CA LEU A 11 -1.82 1.44 -6.11
C LEU A 11 -1.20 1.15 -7.49
N SER A 12 -1.50 0.00 -8.08
CA SER A 12 -0.96 -0.41 -9.39
C SER A 12 -1.81 0.05 -10.58
N GLY A 13 -3.01 0.60 -10.33
CA GLY A 13 -3.96 0.95 -11.39
C GLY A 13 -4.48 -0.27 -12.15
N LYS A 14 -4.52 -1.44 -11.52
CA LYS A 14 -5.02 -2.70 -12.10
C LYS A 14 -6.39 -3.07 -11.55
N SER A 15 -7.10 -3.93 -12.27
CA SER A 15 -8.32 -4.56 -11.76
C SER A 15 -8.01 -5.60 -10.68
N LEU A 16 -8.98 -5.85 -9.79
CA LEU A 16 -8.91 -6.94 -8.82
C LEU A 16 -8.71 -8.31 -9.48
N GLU A 17 -9.31 -8.52 -10.66
CA GLU A 17 -9.14 -9.76 -11.43
C GLU A 17 -7.68 -9.95 -11.88
N GLU A 18 -7.03 -8.89 -12.37
CA GLU A 18 -5.62 -8.92 -12.75
C GLU A 18 -4.72 -9.23 -11.55
N VAL A 19 -4.96 -8.59 -10.39
CA VAL A 19 -4.20 -8.86 -9.16
C VAL A 19 -4.39 -10.30 -8.72
N ASN A 20 -5.62 -10.79 -8.66
CA ASN A 20 -5.92 -12.16 -8.25
C ASN A 20 -5.26 -13.19 -9.18
N ARG A 21 -5.33 -12.97 -10.51
CA ARG A 21 -4.69 -13.86 -11.50
C ARG A 21 -3.17 -13.87 -11.33
N ALA A 22 -2.54 -12.71 -11.12
CA ALA A 22 -1.11 -12.63 -10.86
C ALA A 22 -0.72 -13.32 -9.54
N ALA A 23 -1.54 -13.18 -8.50
CA ALA A 23 -1.30 -13.82 -7.21
C ALA A 23 -1.34 -15.35 -7.33
N VAL A 24 -2.37 -15.89 -8.00
CA VAL A 24 -2.49 -17.34 -8.23
C VAL A 24 -1.30 -17.86 -9.04
N ALA A 25 -0.84 -17.13 -10.05
CA ALA A 25 0.37 -17.48 -10.81
C ALA A 25 1.66 -17.49 -9.96
N LEU A 26 1.68 -16.74 -8.85
CA LEU A 26 2.77 -16.69 -7.86
C LEU A 26 2.59 -17.70 -6.71
N GLY A 27 1.60 -18.59 -6.79
CA GLY A 27 1.35 -19.67 -5.83
C GLY A 27 0.31 -19.34 -4.74
N TYR A 28 -0.42 -18.23 -4.86
CA TYR A 28 -1.56 -17.97 -3.98
C TYR A 28 -2.70 -18.98 -4.23
N PRO A 29 -3.35 -19.51 -3.19
CA PRO A 29 -4.47 -20.43 -3.37
C PRO A 29 -5.59 -19.81 -4.19
N ALA A 30 -6.08 -20.54 -5.20
CA ALA A 30 -7.17 -20.06 -6.05
C ALA A 30 -8.55 -20.14 -5.35
N GLN A 31 -8.66 -20.89 -4.25
CA GLN A 31 -9.87 -21.06 -3.44
C GLN A 31 -9.52 -21.13 -1.96
N GLY A 32 -10.52 -20.86 -1.11
CA GLY A 32 -10.42 -20.92 0.34
C GLY A 32 -9.96 -19.60 0.97
N PRO A 33 -10.05 -19.47 2.30
CA PRO A 33 -9.45 -18.36 3.02
C PRO A 33 -7.93 -18.49 2.94
N ALA A 34 -7.28 -17.42 2.53
CA ALA A 34 -5.84 -17.26 2.54
C ALA A 34 -5.55 -15.77 2.76
N TYR A 35 -4.37 -15.48 3.28
CA TYR A 35 -3.87 -14.13 3.42
C TYR A 35 -2.57 -14.01 2.63
N PRO A 36 -2.37 -12.96 1.84
CA PRO A 36 -1.15 -12.78 1.10
C PRO A 36 -0.02 -12.49 2.06
N THR A 37 1.09 -13.21 1.90
CA THR A 37 2.31 -12.89 2.61
C THR A 37 2.85 -11.56 2.13
N GLU A 38 3.61 -10.89 2.99
CA GLU A 38 4.34 -9.67 2.64
C GLU A 38 5.20 -9.84 1.37
N ILE A 39 5.87 -10.99 1.22
CA ILE A 39 6.66 -11.32 0.02
C ILE A 39 5.79 -11.37 -1.23
N LEU A 40 4.59 -11.96 -1.15
CA LEU A 40 3.66 -11.98 -2.27
C LEU A 40 3.17 -10.57 -2.61
N MET A 41 2.80 -9.78 -1.61
CA MET A 41 2.38 -8.38 -1.79
C MET A 41 3.45 -7.56 -2.50
N ALA A 42 4.72 -7.64 -2.05
CA ALA A 42 5.83 -6.95 -2.67
C ALA A 42 6.07 -7.36 -4.13
N LYS A 43 5.97 -8.67 -4.44
CA LYS A 43 6.06 -9.17 -5.83
C LYS A 43 4.95 -8.64 -6.72
N LEU A 44 3.72 -8.59 -6.21
CA LEU A 44 2.58 -8.06 -6.96
C LEU A 44 2.72 -6.56 -7.22
N LEU A 45 3.08 -5.76 -6.21
CA LEU A 45 3.31 -4.32 -6.34
C LEU A 45 4.41 -4.01 -7.38
N MET A 46 5.51 -4.77 -7.36
CA MET A 46 6.57 -4.63 -8.35
C MET A 46 6.10 -5.02 -9.75
N SER A 47 5.55 -6.22 -9.91
CA SER A 47 5.21 -6.76 -11.24
C SER A 47 4.04 -6.04 -11.92
N LEU A 48 3.10 -5.49 -11.15
CA LEU A 48 1.88 -4.86 -11.69
C LEU A 48 1.96 -3.34 -11.75
N GLY A 49 2.61 -2.72 -10.76
CA GLY A 49 2.66 -1.26 -10.59
C GLY A 49 4.04 -0.65 -10.77
N ASN A 50 5.10 -1.46 -10.93
CA ASN A 50 6.48 -0.99 -10.85
C ASN A 50 6.69 -0.19 -9.55
N LEU A 51 6.28 -0.76 -8.42
CA LEU A 51 6.38 -0.19 -7.07
C LEU A 51 7.21 -1.09 -6.17
N VAL A 52 8.03 -0.49 -5.30
CA VAL A 52 8.82 -1.18 -4.28
C VAL A 52 8.11 -1.04 -2.94
N ALA A 53 7.90 -2.16 -2.25
CA ALA A 53 7.39 -2.19 -0.90
C ALA A 53 8.50 -2.62 0.07
N THR A 54 8.56 -2.01 1.25
CA THR A 54 9.44 -2.50 2.33
C THR A 54 8.85 -3.75 2.98
N HIS A 55 9.64 -4.41 3.83
CA HIS A 55 9.07 -5.28 4.86
C HIS A 55 8.12 -4.47 5.78
N TYR A 56 7.23 -5.15 6.49
CA TYR A 56 6.42 -4.56 7.55
C TYR A 56 7.33 -3.93 8.61
N LYS A 57 6.99 -2.71 8.99
CA LYS A 57 7.64 -1.92 10.03
C LYS A 57 6.64 -1.64 11.15
N ASP A 58 7.11 -1.60 12.38
CA ASP A 58 6.29 -1.20 13.53
C ASP A 58 5.84 0.25 13.40
N PHE A 59 4.59 0.51 13.77
CA PHE A 59 4.06 1.87 13.80
C PHE A 59 4.51 2.62 15.06
N GLU A 60 5.17 3.77 14.87
CA GLU A 60 5.61 4.64 15.99
C GLU A 60 4.69 5.85 16.18
N SER A 61 4.37 6.54 15.08
CA SER A 61 3.51 7.72 15.08
C SER A 61 3.08 8.07 13.66
N ILE A 62 1.99 8.84 13.53
CA ILE A 62 1.55 9.36 12.22
C ILE A 62 2.66 10.15 11.56
N ALA A 63 3.40 10.98 12.29
CA ALA A 63 4.49 11.81 11.74
C ALA A 63 5.62 10.98 11.11
N ALA A 64 5.88 9.78 11.63
CA ALA A 64 6.90 8.86 11.12
C ALA A 64 6.45 8.05 9.88
N LEU A 65 5.14 8.03 9.56
CA LEU A 65 4.67 7.35 8.35
C LEU A 65 5.27 7.99 7.09
N PRO A 66 5.55 7.19 6.04
CA PRO A 66 6.04 7.68 4.76
C PRO A 66 4.93 8.41 3.99
N GLU A 67 5.22 8.78 2.75
CA GLU A 67 4.24 9.45 1.89
C GLU A 67 3.13 8.51 1.43
N VAL A 68 3.48 7.30 1.02
CA VAL A 68 2.52 6.26 0.65
C VAL A 68 2.87 5.01 1.43
N ALA A 69 1.87 4.40 2.06
CA ALA A 69 2.02 3.12 2.75
C ALA A 69 0.78 2.26 2.58
N ILE A 70 0.96 0.95 2.66
CA ILE A 70 -0.11 0.04 3.07
C ILE A 70 -0.01 -0.09 4.59
N LEU A 71 -1.07 0.27 5.30
CA LEU A 71 -1.16 0.11 6.74
C LEU A 71 -1.87 -1.20 7.05
N PHE A 72 -1.41 -1.87 8.10
CA PHE A 72 -2.08 -3.00 8.70
C PHE A 72 -2.69 -2.54 10.02
N ILE A 73 -4.01 -2.59 10.10
CA ILE A 73 -4.81 -1.96 11.16
C ILE A 73 -5.71 -2.97 11.86
N ASP A 74 -6.14 -2.61 13.07
CA ASP A 74 -7.09 -3.36 13.89
C ASP A 74 -6.73 -4.84 14.03
N TRP A 75 -5.44 -5.11 14.28
CA TRP A 75 -4.95 -6.45 14.54
C TRP A 75 -5.63 -7.04 15.77
N ASP A 76 -6.23 -8.21 15.58
CA ASP A 76 -6.83 -9.03 16.61
C ASP A 76 -5.94 -10.27 16.82
N GLU A 77 -5.27 -10.33 17.97
CA GLU A 77 -4.38 -11.44 18.33
C GLU A 77 -5.11 -12.78 18.51
N GLU A 78 -6.39 -12.76 18.89
CA GLU A 78 -7.19 -13.98 19.09
C GLU A 78 -7.61 -14.58 17.75
N MET A 79 -8.01 -13.73 16.80
CA MET A 79 -8.43 -14.12 15.47
C MET A 79 -7.29 -14.24 14.45
N ASP A 80 -6.07 -13.83 14.83
CA ASP A 80 -4.88 -13.78 13.97
C ASP A 80 -5.17 -13.04 12.66
N THR A 81 -5.91 -11.94 12.76
CA THR A 81 -6.42 -11.20 11.59
C THR A 81 -6.45 -9.71 11.82
N GLY A 82 -6.39 -8.96 10.73
CA GLY A 82 -6.44 -7.50 10.71
C GLY A 82 -6.94 -7.02 9.36
N ARG A 83 -6.80 -5.72 9.10
CA ARG A 83 -7.24 -5.12 7.84
C ARG A 83 -6.10 -4.36 7.19
N THR A 84 -6.09 -4.32 5.86
CA THR A 84 -5.17 -3.51 5.09
C THR A 84 -5.85 -2.29 4.47
N VAL A 85 -5.23 -1.12 4.64
CA VAL A 85 -5.71 0.14 4.08
C VAL A 85 -4.55 0.91 3.44
N ILE A 86 -4.85 1.81 2.50
CA ILE A 86 -3.83 2.68 1.90
C ILE A 86 -3.76 3.98 2.69
N TRP A 87 -2.56 4.35 3.10
CA TRP A 87 -2.21 5.68 3.57
C TRP A 87 -1.61 6.50 2.44
N HIS A 88 -2.03 7.76 2.33
CA HIS A 88 -1.35 8.76 1.49
C HIS A 88 -1.25 10.10 2.20
N ARG A 89 -0.02 10.59 2.35
CA ARG A 89 0.31 11.98 2.72
C ARG A 89 0.63 12.77 1.47
N VAL A 90 -0.21 13.75 1.18
CA VAL A 90 0.01 14.70 0.11
C VAL A 90 0.85 15.85 0.62
N ARG A 91 1.98 16.11 -0.05
CA ARG A 91 2.86 17.24 0.28
C ARG A 91 2.17 18.57 -0.03
N LYS A 92 2.53 19.60 0.74
CA LYS A 92 2.19 20.97 0.42
C LYS A 92 2.76 21.35 -0.95
N THR A 93 1.97 22.04 -1.75
CA THR A 93 2.42 22.74 -2.96
C THR A 93 1.99 24.20 -2.87
N ASP A 94 2.29 25.01 -3.89
CA ASP A 94 1.79 26.38 -3.98
C ASP A 94 0.26 26.44 -4.17
N LEU A 95 -0.34 25.34 -4.65
CA LEU A 95 -1.77 25.26 -4.98
C LEU A 95 -2.60 24.56 -3.88
N GLN A 96 -1.97 23.82 -2.98
CA GLN A 96 -2.68 23.09 -1.91
C GLN A 96 -1.86 22.97 -0.63
N PRO A 97 -2.50 23.06 0.55
CA PRO A 97 -1.85 22.70 1.80
C PRO A 97 -1.52 21.19 1.82
N ALA A 98 -0.59 20.80 2.71
CA ALA A 98 -0.38 19.38 2.99
C ALA A 98 -1.63 18.81 3.68
N PHE A 99 -1.97 17.58 3.35
CA PHE A 99 -3.00 16.80 4.04
C PHE A 99 -2.71 15.31 3.88
N SER A 100 -3.42 14.48 4.61
CA SER A 100 -3.35 13.02 4.48
C SER A 100 -4.73 12.42 4.48
N TYR A 101 -4.85 11.25 3.87
CA TYR A 101 -6.09 10.49 3.83
C TYR A 101 -5.80 9.00 3.77
N VAL A 102 -6.83 8.22 4.10
CA VAL A 102 -6.84 6.77 4.05
C VAL A 102 -7.85 6.31 3.01
N ILE A 103 -7.48 5.29 2.25
CA ILE A 103 -8.41 4.52 1.42
C ILE A 103 -8.61 3.15 2.09
N ASP A 104 -9.81 2.89 2.59
CA ASP A 104 -10.20 1.63 3.22
C ASP A 104 -11.05 0.82 2.22
N PRO A 105 -10.53 -0.26 1.61
CA PRO A 105 -11.26 -1.03 0.61
C PRO A 105 -12.20 -2.09 1.20
N ALA A 106 -12.33 -2.18 2.53
CA ALA A 106 -13.16 -3.20 3.16
C ALA A 106 -14.61 -3.13 2.66
N SER A 107 -15.13 -4.21 2.08
CA SER A 107 -16.45 -4.20 1.43
C SER A 107 -17.63 -4.09 2.40
N TRP A 108 -17.38 -4.23 3.70
CA TRP A 108 -18.39 -4.21 4.76
C TRP A 108 -18.51 -2.87 5.50
N ILE A 109 -17.68 -1.88 5.18
CA ILE A 109 -17.81 -0.53 5.74
C ILE A 109 -18.76 0.33 4.89
N ALA A 110 -19.32 1.37 5.49
CA ALA A 110 -20.21 2.31 4.77
C ALA A 110 -19.43 3.08 3.70
N GLU A 111 -20.08 3.39 2.57
CA GLU A 111 -19.42 4.00 1.41
C GLU A 111 -18.63 5.29 1.75
N GLY A 112 -19.19 6.14 2.60
CA GLY A 112 -18.56 7.39 3.06
C GLY A 112 -17.33 7.19 3.95
N ARG A 113 -16.98 5.94 4.30
CA ARG A 113 -15.79 5.60 5.08
C ARG A 113 -14.67 4.97 4.24
N HIS A 114 -14.90 4.71 2.94
CA HIS A 114 -13.83 4.21 2.07
C HIS A 114 -12.72 5.23 1.82
N LEU A 115 -13.01 6.53 1.93
CA LEU A 115 -12.04 7.61 1.81
C LEU A 115 -12.25 8.59 2.97
N HIS A 116 -11.29 8.68 3.89
CA HIS A 116 -11.42 9.55 5.06
C HIS A 116 -10.08 10.13 5.51
N THR A 117 -10.13 11.23 6.24
CA THR A 117 -8.96 11.89 6.85
C THR A 117 -8.85 11.64 8.35
N ASP A 118 -9.83 10.94 8.93
CA ASP A 118 -9.87 10.59 10.34
C ASP A 118 -8.97 9.39 10.61
N ILE A 119 -7.67 9.67 10.80
CA ILE A 119 -6.63 8.65 10.96
C ILE A 119 -6.50 8.25 12.44
N ASP A 120 -6.78 9.19 13.35
CA ASP A 120 -6.68 8.98 14.80
C ASP A 120 -7.69 7.94 15.31
N SER A 121 -8.73 7.61 14.52
CA SER A 121 -9.65 6.52 14.83
C SER A 121 -9.16 5.13 14.41
N LEU A 122 -8.01 5.02 13.75
CA LEU A 122 -7.42 3.74 13.33
C LEU A 122 -6.43 3.22 14.36
N THR A 123 -6.49 1.93 14.65
CA THR A 123 -5.46 1.26 15.45
C THR A 123 -4.41 0.67 14.51
N ILE A 124 -3.33 1.41 14.25
CA ILE A 124 -2.29 0.99 13.31
C ILE A 124 -1.29 0.08 14.03
N SER A 125 -1.07 -1.13 13.51
CA SER A 125 -0.12 -2.10 14.06
C SER A 125 1.21 -2.03 13.31
N TRP A 126 1.16 -2.16 11.98
CA TRP A 126 2.34 -2.17 11.11
C TRP A 126 2.10 -1.40 9.82
N PHE A 127 3.16 -1.13 9.08
CA PHE A 127 3.06 -0.56 7.74
C PHE A 127 4.13 -1.06 6.78
N MET A 128 3.80 -1.09 5.49
CA MET A 128 4.75 -1.25 4.38
C MET A 128 4.85 0.09 3.65
N GLU A 129 6.06 0.66 3.59
CA GLU A 129 6.31 1.86 2.80
C GLU A 129 6.34 1.50 1.31
N ILE A 130 5.64 2.31 0.49
CA ILE A 130 5.54 2.12 -0.95
C ILE A 130 6.25 3.25 -1.67
N THR A 131 7.19 2.91 -2.57
CA THR A 131 7.96 3.88 -3.35
C THR A 131 8.03 3.48 -4.82
N ALA A 132 8.31 4.47 -5.68
CA ALA A 132 8.79 4.15 -7.02
C ALA A 132 10.21 3.54 -6.92
N PRO A 133 10.58 2.61 -7.81
CA PRO A 133 11.94 2.13 -7.94
C PRO A 133 12.88 3.33 -8.07
N SER A 134 14.00 3.30 -7.34
CA SER A 134 15.03 4.31 -7.51
C SER A 134 15.46 4.33 -8.98
N ALA A 135 15.36 5.49 -9.64
CA ALA A 135 15.94 5.65 -10.95
C ALA A 135 17.44 5.41 -10.82
N ASP A 136 17.95 4.42 -11.54
CA ASP A 136 19.37 4.10 -11.54
C ASP A 136 20.16 5.37 -11.90
N ARG A 137 21.04 5.82 -11.00
CA ARG A 137 21.79 7.08 -11.16
C ARG A 137 22.98 6.85 -12.10
N THR A 138 22.71 6.42 -13.33
CA THR A 138 23.74 6.11 -14.31
C THR A 138 23.80 7.21 -15.38
N THR A 139 24.80 8.09 -15.20
CA THR A 139 25.45 8.98 -16.18
C THR A 139 24.71 10.21 -16.73
N SER A 140 24.91 11.36 -16.09
CA SER A 140 25.00 12.66 -16.75
C SER A 140 26.44 13.20 -16.65
N LYS A 141 27.35 12.58 -17.39
CA LYS A 141 28.63 13.20 -17.79
C LYS A 141 28.67 13.25 -19.32
N LEU A 142 27.91 14.16 -19.91
CA LEU A 142 28.24 14.69 -21.22
C LEU A 142 27.65 16.10 -21.36
N GLY A 143 28.52 17.10 -21.35
CA GLY A 143 28.09 18.50 -21.47
C GLY A 143 29.04 19.53 -20.89
N ARG A 144 30.35 19.40 -21.12
CA ARG A 144 31.27 20.54 -21.07
C ARG A 144 32.46 20.29 -21.98
N ARG A 145 32.36 20.79 -23.21
CA ARG A 145 33.51 21.28 -23.95
C ARG A 145 33.21 22.70 -24.38
N SER A 146 34.04 23.58 -23.84
CA SER A 146 34.35 24.93 -24.26
C SER A 146 34.62 25.05 -25.75
#